data_AF-A0A2S6QJJ9-F1
#
_entry.id   AF-A0A2S6QJJ9-F1
#
_cell.length_a   1.000
_cell.length_b   1.000
_cell.length_c   1.000
_cell.angle_alpha   90.00
_cell.angle_beta   90.00
_cell.angle_gamma   90.00
#
_symmetry.space_group_name_H-M   'P 1'
#
loop_
_entity.id
_entity.type
_entity.pdbx_description
1 polymer ?
#
loop_
_entity_poly.entity_id
_entity_poly.type
_entity_poly.pdbx_seq_one_letter_code
_entity_poly.pdbx_strand_id
1 'polypeptide(L)'
;MVPRILEFYIDFMKINLFWAILLPICLLFSACEQENQYKTTPPSKQKVSASIQEKQKIEITKRPKIKKVVKNNIKIVTSPKEKTKSHRSKPAIVLRATKDNFNKSGKVTLGVLLPLSGKAAPLGNDLLLAAQMALFDLADPNIRLVVRDTKGEPEASKLAAGEVINEGAQIILGPLYTSSVLAVAGVARPREVPVVAFSNNNEVAGNGIYVMGLSPEDQIRRVIDYSVKNNIKRFSALAPNDLYGRRMVKALYEGTLPGNYNVVSVDYYEDEIDKIVGIIKKLSLNRLYINSKFQKHSSRSGNKIKLSSPLNFQALILPMDAKEALRIAPLLAFYDVDTSKVKLLGTSLWADPVLRTEPSLNHAWYAAPANEARKFFRRKFNKLFGRNPARQATLGYDATAMSIAIARLTTKNSIPPTRIYSTTALTSERGFSGVDGIFRLRNSGLVERGLSVFEVREEELYEIDPAPMTFNSFGN
;
A
#
# COMPACT_ATOMS: atom_id res chain seq x y z
N MET A 1 7.86 -23.97 65.84
CA MET A 1 7.49 -23.83 64.42
C MET A 1 7.17 -22.36 64.13
N VAL A 2 8.20 -21.51 64.17
CA VAL A 2 8.24 -20.10 63.74
C VAL A 2 9.73 -19.83 63.55
N PRO A 3 10.24 -19.74 62.30
CA PRO A 3 10.67 -18.42 61.82
C PRO A 3 10.67 -18.31 60.27
N ARG A 4 9.83 -17.46 59.68
CA ARG A 4 9.96 -17.02 58.27
C ARG A 4 9.45 -15.60 58.02
N ILE A 5 9.44 -14.77 59.06
CA ILE A 5 9.03 -13.35 58.98
C ILE A 5 10.23 -12.40 59.19
N LEU A 6 11.44 -12.93 59.45
CA LEU A 6 12.64 -12.12 59.69
C LEU A 6 13.55 -11.90 58.45
N GLU A 7 13.34 -12.63 57.35
CA GLU A 7 14.17 -12.47 56.13
C GLU A 7 13.68 -11.37 55.17
N PHE A 8 12.43 -10.91 55.29
CA PHE A 8 11.89 -9.92 54.35
C PHE A 8 12.20 -8.46 54.72
N TYR A 9 12.71 -8.21 55.94
CA TYR A 9 12.96 -6.85 56.44
C TYR A 9 14.42 -6.38 56.21
N ILE A 10 15.33 -7.28 55.84
CA ILE A 10 16.77 -6.98 55.71
C ILE A 10 17.17 -6.63 54.26
N ASP A 11 16.41 -7.08 53.26
CA ASP A 11 16.68 -6.74 51.85
C ASP A 11 16.06 -5.40 51.40
N PHE A 12 14.98 -4.94 52.06
CA PHE A 12 14.35 -3.65 51.76
C PHE A 12 15.17 -2.44 52.23
N MET A 13 16.08 -2.64 53.20
CA MET A 13 16.95 -1.58 53.76
C MET A 13 18.27 -1.40 52.98
N LYS A 14 18.67 -2.32 52.10
CA LYS A 14 19.92 -2.23 51.33
C LYS A 14 19.79 -1.49 49.99
N ILE A 15 18.58 -1.32 49.46
CA ILE A 15 18.32 -0.65 48.17
C ILE A 15 18.17 0.88 48.33
N ASN A 16 17.78 1.37 49.52
CA ASN A 16 17.60 2.80 49.79
C ASN A 16 18.86 3.54 50.28
N LEU A 17 19.98 2.84 50.47
CA LEU A 17 21.25 3.47 50.90
C LEU A 17 22.18 3.84 49.72
N PHE A 18 21.86 3.43 48.49
CA PHE A 18 22.69 3.66 47.30
C PHE A 18 22.35 4.97 46.56
N TRP A 19 21.23 5.62 46.89
CA TRP A 19 20.78 6.88 46.27
C TRP A 19 21.07 8.15 47.11
N ALA A 20 21.71 8.01 48.28
CA ALA A 20 21.94 9.12 49.21
C ALA A 20 23.38 9.69 49.20
N ILE A 21 24.26 9.28 48.26
CA ILE A 21 25.69 9.66 48.27
C ILE A 21 26.17 10.33 46.97
N LEU A 22 25.29 10.73 46.04
CA LEU A 22 25.70 11.39 44.78
C LEU A 22 24.93 12.68 44.42
N LEU A 23 24.55 13.45 45.45
CA LEU A 23 24.19 14.86 45.36
C LEU A 23 24.77 15.57 46.60
N PRO A 24 26.01 16.09 46.53
CA PRO A 24 26.16 17.52 46.21
C PRO A 24 27.49 17.85 45.50
N ILE A 25 27.42 18.18 44.20
CA ILE A 25 28.37 19.13 43.58
C ILE A 25 27.49 20.26 43.05
N CYS A 26 27.15 21.15 43.98
CA CYS A 26 26.58 22.45 43.70
C CYS A 26 27.75 23.43 43.59
N LEU A 27 27.59 24.43 42.71
CA LEU A 27 28.30 25.72 42.68
C LEU A 27 29.63 25.77 41.91
N LEU A 28 29.52 26.36 40.71
CA LEU A 28 30.47 27.09 39.86
C LEU A 28 30.05 26.71 38.42
N PHE A 29 29.12 27.42 37.78
CA PHE A 29 29.35 28.71 37.16
C PHE A 29 27.98 29.36 36.87
N SER A 30 27.82 30.60 37.31
CA SER A 30 26.76 31.52 36.90
C SER A 30 27.42 32.77 36.33
N ALA A 31 26.69 33.47 35.48
CA ALA A 31 27.01 34.73 34.78
C ALA A 31 27.80 34.61 33.46
N CYS A 32 27.10 34.80 32.33
CA CYS A 32 27.08 36.12 31.69
C CYS A 32 25.95 36.17 30.65
N GLU A 33 24.98 37.01 30.94
CA GLU A 33 23.88 37.45 30.10
C GLU A 33 24.31 38.78 29.46
N GLN A 34 24.13 38.98 28.15
CA GLN A 34 23.82 40.30 27.60
C GLN A 34 23.21 40.23 26.20
N GLU A 35 22.14 41.01 26.07
CA GLU A 35 21.35 41.37 24.91
C GLU A 35 22.20 41.82 23.70
N ASN A 36 21.73 41.54 22.47
CA ASN A 36 21.61 42.65 21.51
C ASN A 36 20.63 42.41 20.36
N GLN A 37 20.06 43.54 19.95
CA GLN A 37 18.88 43.78 19.15
C GLN A 37 18.97 43.39 17.66
N TYR A 38 17.77 43.14 17.12
CA TYR A 38 17.40 43.26 15.71
C TYR A 38 17.97 44.51 15.03
N LYS A 39 18.63 44.34 13.88
CA LYS A 39 18.68 45.34 12.80
C LYS A 39 18.74 44.68 11.42
N THR A 40 18.10 45.37 10.49
CA THR A 40 17.61 45.01 9.16
C THR A 40 18.67 44.97 8.05
N THR A 41 18.40 44.17 7.01
CA THR A 41 19.05 44.04 5.68
C THR A 41 19.25 45.38 4.93
N PRO A 42 20.15 45.51 3.91
CA PRO A 42 19.96 44.91 2.55
C PRO A 42 21.27 44.52 1.79
N PRO A 43 21.20 44.01 0.54
CA PRO A 43 22.17 43.06 -0.01
C PRO A 43 23.26 43.70 -0.89
N SER A 44 24.46 43.10 -0.93
CA SER A 44 25.46 43.41 -1.95
C SER A 44 25.83 42.17 -2.78
N LYS A 45 25.57 42.28 -4.07
CA LYS A 45 26.06 41.38 -5.14
C LYS A 45 27.59 41.31 -5.10
N GLN A 46 28.14 40.10 -5.15
CA GLN A 46 29.50 39.92 -5.64
C GLN A 46 29.63 38.62 -6.44
N LYS A 47 29.99 38.80 -7.71
CA LYS A 47 30.54 37.78 -8.62
C LYS A 47 31.95 37.44 -8.16
N VAL A 48 32.28 36.15 -8.06
CA VAL A 48 33.65 35.62 -8.10
C VAL A 48 33.54 34.23 -8.75
N SER A 49 33.65 34.13 -10.07
CA SER A 49 34.85 33.78 -10.84
C SER A 49 35.42 32.39 -10.51
N ALA A 50 35.41 31.56 -11.55
CA ALA A 50 36.08 30.27 -11.63
C ALA A 50 37.58 30.36 -11.31
N SER A 51 38.07 29.44 -10.50
CA SER A 51 39.40 28.84 -10.60
C SER A 51 39.50 27.73 -9.57
N ILE A 52 40.43 26.79 -9.81
CA ILE A 52 40.76 25.62 -8.98
C ILE A 52 39.97 24.35 -9.37
N GLN A 53 40.29 23.87 -10.57
CA GLN A 53 40.52 22.44 -10.76
C GLN A 53 41.70 21.99 -9.89
N GLU A 54 41.67 20.70 -9.54
CA GLU A 54 42.82 19.88 -9.15
C GLU A 54 43.21 19.88 -7.65
N LYS A 55 42.56 18.99 -6.90
CA LYS A 55 43.21 18.02 -5.98
C LYS A 55 42.14 17.18 -5.29
N GLN A 56 41.99 15.93 -5.72
CA GLN A 56 41.99 14.73 -4.87
C GLN A 56 41.55 13.51 -5.70
N LYS A 57 42.58 12.85 -6.21
CA LYS A 57 42.57 11.49 -6.72
C LYS A 57 42.57 10.58 -5.49
N ILE A 58 41.43 9.98 -5.15
CA ILE A 58 41.37 8.84 -4.23
C ILE A 58 40.75 7.66 -4.98
N GLU A 59 41.53 6.60 -4.96
CA GLU A 59 41.44 5.32 -5.64
C GLU A 59 40.32 4.48 -5.03
N ILE A 60 39.26 4.18 -5.80
CA ILE A 60 38.27 3.15 -5.47
C ILE A 60 38.51 1.97 -6.40
N THR A 61 39.40 1.08 -5.97
CA THR A 61 39.61 -0.23 -6.57
C THR A 61 38.43 -1.18 -6.31
N LYS A 62 37.99 -1.82 -7.40
CA LYS A 62 37.31 -3.13 -7.52
C LYS A 62 35.82 -3.22 -7.10
N ARG A 63 34.92 -2.90 -8.04
CA ARG A 63 33.56 -3.48 -8.11
C ARG A 63 33.60 -4.88 -8.74
N PRO A 64 32.87 -5.89 -8.23
CA PRO A 64 32.83 -7.22 -8.85
C PRO A 64 32.06 -7.19 -10.18
N LYS A 65 32.55 -7.96 -11.15
CA LYS A 65 32.03 -8.07 -12.52
C LYS A 65 30.70 -8.82 -12.57
N ILE A 66 29.57 -8.11 -12.52
CA ILE A 66 28.26 -8.64 -12.95
C ILE A 66 28.04 -8.21 -14.41
N LYS A 67 28.61 -8.93 -15.38
CA LYS A 67 28.45 -8.56 -16.81
C LYS A 67 28.12 -9.69 -17.79
N LYS A 68 27.95 -10.96 -17.38
CA LYS A 68 27.74 -12.05 -18.35
C LYS A 68 26.34 -12.67 -18.42
N VAL A 69 25.44 -12.44 -17.46
CA VAL A 69 24.05 -12.99 -17.49
C VAL A 69 23.00 -11.95 -17.95
N VAL A 70 23.33 -10.66 -17.85
CA VAL A 70 22.36 -9.54 -17.99
C VAL A 70 21.94 -9.24 -19.44
N LYS A 71 22.76 -9.56 -20.45
CA LYS A 71 22.48 -9.14 -21.84
C LYS A 71 21.48 -10.02 -22.60
N ASN A 72 21.27 -11.27 -22.18
CA ASN A 72 20.49 -12.22 -23.01
C ASN A 72 19.01 -12.32 -22.62
N ASN A 73 18.61 -11.85 -21.44
CA ASN A 73 17.25 -12.05 -20.91
C ASN A 73 16.44 -10.76 -20.70
N ILE A 74 16.99 -9.59 -21.03
CA ILE A 74 16.32 -8.30 -20.87
C ILE A 74 16.51 -7.47 -22.14
N LYS A 75 15.42 -7.23 -22.88
CA LYS A 75 15.39 -6.32 -24.04
C LYS A 75 14.64 -5.05 -23.63
N ILE A 76 15.39 -3.99 -23.29
CA ILE A 76 14.85 -2.64 -23.05
C ILE A 76 15.06 -1.85 -24.33
N VAL A 77 13.99 -1.43 -25.00
CA VAL A 77 14.05 -0.56 -26.19
C VAL A 77 13.37 0.75 -25.84
N THR A 78 14.11 1.85 -25.92
CA THR A 78 13.57 3.21 -25.94
C THR A 78 13.47 3.66 -27.40
N SER A 79 12.31 4.14 -27.83
CA SER A 79 12.06 4.51 -29.24
C SER A 79 13.03 5.58 -29.78
N PRO A 80 13.51 5.49 -31.04
CA PRO A 80 14.23 6.57 -31.72
C PRO A 80 13.27 7.63 -32.27
N LYS A 81 13.75 8.88 -32.37
CA LYS A 81 13.06 10.00 -33.03
C LYS A 81 12.82 9.72 -34.53
N GLU A 82 11.58 9.92 -34.97
CA GLU A 82 11.17 9.87 -36.38
C GLU A 82 11.89 10.93 -37.23
N LYS A 83 12.39 10.50 -38.40
CA LYS A 83 12.59 11.36 -39.56
C LYS A 83 11.68 10.84 -40.68
N THR A 84 10.83 11.72 -41.16
CA THR A 84 9.87 11.53 -42.24
C THR A 84 10.57 11.33 -43.59
N LYS A 85 10.20 10.29 -44.33
CA LYS A 85 10.23 10.27 -45.80
C LYS A 85 9.04 9.49 -46.37
N SER A 86 8.39 10.14 -47.34
CA SER A 86 7.27 9.68 -48.15
C SER A 86 7.66 8.53 -49.09
N HIS A 87 6.83 7.48 -49.20
CA HIS A 87 6.52 6.82 -50.48
C HIS A 87 5.33 5.85 -50.44
N ARG A 88 4.43 6.06 -51.42
CA ARG A 88 3.44 5.21 -52.11
C ARG A 88 2.87 3.94 -51.45
N SER A 89 1.54 3.89 -51.48
CA SER A 89 0.63 2.79 -51.13
C SER A 89 0.90 1.48 -51.88
N LYS A 90 0.93 0.37 -51.13
CA LYS A 90 0.75 -1.00 -51.62
C LYS A 90 -0.55 -1.58 -51.05
N PRO A 91 -1.28 -2.44 -51.78
CA PRO A 91 -2.56 -2.98 -51.34
C PRO A 91 -2.43 -3.93 -50.15
N ALA A 92 -3.53 -4.05 -49.40
CA ALA A 92 -3.62 -4.70 -48.10
C ALA A 92 -3.07 -6.14 -48.09
N ILE A 93 -2.09 -6.38 -47.21
CA ILE A 93 -1.72 -7.73 -46.78
C ILE A 93 -2.85 -8.23 -45.88
N VAL A 94 -3.60 -9.21 -46.36
CA VAL A 94 -4.51 -10.00 -45.52
C VAL A 94 -3.65 -10.84 -44.57
N LEU A 95 -3.44 -10.32 -43.36
CA LEU A 95 -2.86 -11.09 -42.27
C LEU A 95 -3.94 -12.01 -41.70
N ARG A 96 -4.11 -13.20 -42.28
CA ARG A 96 -4.61 -14.34 -41.50
C ARG A 96 -3.59 -14.57 -40.39
N ALA A 97 -3.94 -14.21 -39.16
CA ALA A 97 -3.14 -14.55 -37.98
C ALA A 97 -3.11 -16.08 -37.84
N THR A 98 -2.03 -16.70 -38.31
CA THR A 98 -1.78 -18.12 -38.08
C THR A 98 -1.37 -18.31 -36.62
N LYS A 99 -1.77 -19.44 -36.04
CA LYS A 99 -1.47 -19.92 -34.68
C LYS A 99 0.04 -20.13 -34.40
N ASP A 100 0.93 -19.72 -35.29
CA ASP A 100 2.34 -20.17 -35.33
C ASP A 100 3.36 -19.14 -34.83
N ASN A 101 2.93 -18.03 -34.22
CA ASN A 101 3.85 -17.12 -33.53
C ASN A 101 4.24 -17.63 -32.12
N PHE A 102 4.40 -18.94 -31.96
CA PHE A 102 5.05 -19.47 -30.76
C PHE A 102 6.54 -19.16 -30.80
N ASN A 103 7.01 -18.62 -29.69
CA ASN A 103 8.32 -18.02 -29.49
C ASN A 103 9.47 -18.80 -30.18
N LYS A 104 10.11 -18.18 -31.19
CA LYS A 104 11.31 -18.71 -31.89
C LYS A 104 12.48 -19.02 -30.95
N SER A 105 12.49 -18.49 -29.71
CA SER A 105 13.54 -18.76 -28.72
C SER A 105 13.27 -19.95 -27.80
N GLY A 106 12.08 -20.57 -27.85
CA GLY A 106 11.69 -21.65 -26.93
C GLY A 106 11.51 -21.23 -25.46
N LYS A 107 11.75 -19.95 -25.13
CA LYS A 107 11.61 -19.39 -23.78
C LYS A 107 10.16 -19.04 -23.46
N VAL A 108 9.85 -18.90 -22.18
CA VAL A 108 8.62 -18.27 -21.70
C VAL A 108 8.84 -16.75 -21.65
N THR A 109 7.98 -16.00 -22.35
CA THR A 109 8.12 -14.53 -22.46
C THR A 109 7.04 -13.83 -21.63
N LEU A 110 7.47 -12.95 -20.72
CA LEU A 110 6.59 -12.08 -19.93
C LEU A 110 6.66 -10.67 -20.50
N GLY A 111 5.53 -10.12 -20.93
CA GLY A 111 5.41 -8.71 -21.29
C GLY A 111 5.33 -7.87 -20.02
N VAL A 112 6.09 -6.79 -19.92
CA VAL A 112 6.11 -5.90 -18.76
C VAL A 112 5.82 -4.48 -19.22
N LEU A 113 4.65 -3.97 -18.85
CA LEU A 113 4.14 -2.66 -19.28
C LEU A 113 4.14 -1.70 -18.10
N LEU A 114 5.07 -0.75 -18.08
CA LEU A 114 5.27 0.18 -16.96
C LEU A 114 5.41 1.62 -17.45
N PRO A 115 5.00 2.63 -16.64
CA PRO A 115 5.26 4.03 -16.98
C PRO A 115 6.72 4.36 -16.66
N LEU A 116 7.62 4.13 -17.61
CA LEU A 116 9.07 4.33 -17.43
C LEU A 116 9.49 5.77 -17.73
N SER A 117 8.60 6.55 -18.34
CA SER A 117 8.73 8.00 -18.52
C SER A 117 7.47 8.75 -18.01
N GLY A 118 7.52 10.07 -18.03
CA GLY A 118 6.44 10.94 -17.54
C GLY A 118 6.39 11.06 -16.01
N LYS A 119 5.27 11.55 -15.49
CA LYS A 119 5.08 11.85 -14.05
C LYS A 119 5.27 10.62 -13.15
N ALA A 120 4.92 9.43 -13.66
CA ALA A 120 4.99 8.18 -12.91
C ALA A 120 6.30 7.39 -13.09
N ALA A 121 7.28 7.96 -13.83
CA ALA A 121 8.56 7.32 -14.08
C ALA A 121 9.26 6.78 -12.82
N PRO A 122 9.30 7.51 -11.68
CA PRO A 122 9.94 6.98 -10.47
C PRO A 122 9.32 5.66 -10.00
N LEU A 123 7.99 5.57 -9.97
CA LEU A 123 7.26 4.37 -9.59
C LEU A 123 7.41 3.25 -10.64
N GLY A 124 7.32 3.57 -11.92
CA GLY A 124 7.51 2.58 -12.99
C GLY A 124 8.92 1.97 -12.98
N ASN A 125 9.94 2.77 -12.70
CA ASN A 125 11.31 2.28 -12.53
C ASN A 125 11.45 1.37 -11.30
N ASP A 126 10.78 1.67 -10.18
CA ASP A 126 10.77 0.80 -9.01
C ASP A 126 10.15 -0.57 -9.28
N LEU A 127 9.02 -0.58 -9.97
CA LEU A 127 8.35 -1.81 -10.40
C LEU A 127 9.25 -2.64 -11.32
N LEU A 128 9.95 -1.97 -12.26
CA LEU A 128 10.87 -2.64 -13.18
C LEU A 128 12.06 -3.26 -12.44
N LEU A 129 12.70 -2.52 -11.54
CA LEU A 129 13.83 -3.01 -10.75
C LEU A 129 13.42 -4.16 -9.84
N ALA A 130 12.21 -4.11 -9.26
CA ALA A 130 11.66 -5.19 -8.46
C ALA A 130 11.37 -6.45 -9.29
N ALA A 131 10.82 -6.30 -10.50
CA ALA A 131 10.62 -7.41 -11.45
C ALA A 131 11.96 -8.05 -11.86
N GLN A 132 12.98 -7.23 -12.14
CA GLN A 132 14.33 -7.73 -12.43
C GLN A 132 14.92 -8.46 -11.23
N MET A 133 14.73 -7.95 -10.02
CA MET A 133 15.20 -8.62 -8.80
C MET A 133 14.56 -10.02 -8.65
N ALA A 134 13.27 -10.17 -8.90
CA ALA A 134 12.61 -11.48 -8.92
C ALA A 134 13.20 -12.40 -10.00
N LEU A 135 13.43 -11.90 -11.22
CA LEU A 135 14.05 -12.69 -12.30
C LEU A 135 15.44 -13.21 -11.90
N PHE A 136 16.25 -12.37 -11.25
CA PHE A 136 17.58 -12.77 -10.76
C PHE A 136 17.50 -13.75 -9.59
N ASP A 137 16.59 -13.53 -8.65
CA ASP A 137 16.45 -14.37 -7.46
C ASP A 137 15.99 -15.77 -7.80
N LEU A 138 15.07 -15.90 -8.76
CA LEU A 138 14.61 -17.20 -9.23
C LEU A 138 15.56 -17.81 -10.26
N ALA A 139 16.31 -17.00 -11.02
CA ALA A 139 17.35 -17.42 -11.96
C ALA A 139 16.90 -18.48 -13.00
N ASP A 140 15.68 -18.37 -13.52
CA ASP A 140 15.18 -19.30 -14.54
C ASP A 140 15.72 -18.94 -15.94
N PRO A 141 16.56 -19.78 -16.58
CA PRO A 141 17.13 -19.48 -17.88
C PRO A 141 16.09 -19.49 -19.02
N ASN A 142 14.94 -20.13 -18.79
CA ASN A 142 13.85 -20.25 -19.75
C ASN A 142 12.89 -19.06 -19.68
N ILE A 143 13.08 -18.11 -18.77
CA ILE A 143 12.21 -16.93 -18.66
C ILE A 143 12.93 -15.71 -19.25
N ARG A 144 12.16 -14.88 -19.95
CA ARG A 144 12.64 -13.59 -20.48
C ARG A 144 11.57 -12.51 -20.29
N LEU A 145 12.01 -11.29 -19.96
CA LEU A 145 11.14 -10.12 -19.87
C LEU A 145 11.23 -9.27 -21.15
N VAL A 146 10.07 -8.87 -21.69
CA VAL A 146 9.95 -7.86 -22.74
C VAL A 146 9.32 -6.63 -22.12
N VAL A 147 10.11 -5.58 -21.95
CA VAL A 147 9.69 -4.37 -21.26
C VAL A 147 9.29 -3.32 -22.28
N ARG A 148 8.17 -2.62 -22.03
CA ARG A 148 7.73 -1.45 -22.81
C ARG A 148 7.26 -0.31 -21.92
N ASP A 149 7.60 0.89 -22.34
CA ASP A 149 7.17 2.11 -21.69
C ASP A 149 5.74 2.48 -22.12
N THR A 150 4.86 2.57 -21.13
CA THR A 150 3.47 2.98 -21.30
C THR A 150 3.27 4.48 -21.19
N LYS A 151 4.28 5.23 -20.71
CA LYS A 151 4.22 6.67 -20.39
C LYS A 151 3.14 7.06 -19.36
N GLY A 152 2.41 6.09 -18.84
CA GLY A 152 1.18 6.32 -18.06
C GLY A 152 -0.04 6.66 -18.91
N GLU A 153 -0.01 6.40 -20.22
CA GLU A 153 -1.05 6.84 -21.16
C GLU A 153 -1.77 5.65 -21.83
N PRO A 154 -3.08 5.73 -22.09
CA PRO A 154 -3.85 4.63 -22.69
C PRO A 154 -3.35 4.20 -24.08
N GLU A 155 -3.13 5.15 -24.99
CA GLU A 155 -2.70 4.83 -26.37
C GLU A 155 -1.30 4.22 -26.41
N ALA A 156 -0.35 4.78 -25.66
CA ALA A 156 0.98 4.19 -25.53
C ALA A 156 0.92 2.78 -24.89
N SER A 157 0.03 2.56 -23.92
CA SER A 157 -0.19 1.24 -23.32
C SER A 157 -0.74 0.21 -24.32
N LYS A 158 -1.69 0.62 -25.17
CA LYS A 158 -2.27 -0.21 -26.24
C LYS A 158 -1.21 -0.65 -27.25
N LEU A 159 -0.38 0.30 -27.72
CA LEU A 159 0.72 0.04 -28.63
C LEU A 159 1.74 -0.92 -28.00
N ALA A 160 2.16 -0.62 -26.77
CA ALA A 160 3.09 -1.44 -26.01
C ALA A 160 2.57 -2.89 -25.82
N ALA A 161 1.28 -3.07 -25.54
CA ALA A 161 0.66 -4.39 -25.46
C ALA A 161 0.73 -5.15 -26.79
N GLY A 162 0.42 -4.48 -27.91
CA GLY A 162 0.55 -5.07 -29.24
C GLY A 162 1.98 -5.54 -29.53
N GLU A 163 2.98 -4.72 -29.19
CA GLU A 163 4.39 -5.04 -29.38
C GLU A 163 4.85 -6.24 -28.54
N VAL A 164 4.51 -6.29 -27.25
CA VAL A 164 4.94 -7.42 -26.40
C VAL A 164 4.27 -8.73 -26.82
N ILE A 165 3.00 -8.69 -27.23
CA ILE A 165 2.29 -9.87 -27.72
C ILE A 165 2.89 -10.35 -29.05
N ASN A 166 3.23 -9.42 -29.96
CA ASN A 166 3.92 -9.76 -31.21
C ASN A 166 5.35 -10.31 -30.97
N GLU A 167 5.99 -9.94 -29.86
CA GLU A 167 7.25 -10.55 -29.40
C GLU A 167 7.05 -11.88 -28.62
N GLY A 168 5.83 -12.43 -28.61
CA GLY A 168 5.51 -13.73 -28.04
C GLY A 168 5.22 -13.72 -26.54
N ALA A 169 4.84 -12.58 -25.96
CA ALA A 169 4.42 -12.52 -24.56
C ALA A 169 3.20 -13.43 -24.31
N GLN A 170 3.32 -14.32 -23.34
CA GLN A 170 2.27 -15.26 -22.94
C GLN A 170 1.45 -14.75 -21.74
N ILE A 171 1.94 -13.71 -21.07
CA ILE A 171 1.28 -12.97 -20.00
C ILE A 171 1.79 -11.53 -20.02
N ILE A 172 0.95 -10.59 -19.64
CA ILE A 172 1.31 -9.19 -19.47
C ILE A 172 1.28 -8.84 -17.98
N LEU A 173 2.35 -8.23 -17.47
CA LEU A 173 2.47 -7.68 -16.12
C LEU A 173 2.40 -6.15 -16.20
N GLY A 174 1.48 -5.55 -15.44
CA GLY A 174 1.04 -4.17 -15.64
C GLY A 174 -0.12 -4.08 -16.66
N PRO A 175 -0.62 -2.87 -16.97
CA PRO A 175 -0.13 -1.56 -16.54
C PRO A 175 -0.66 -1.12 -15.17
N LEU A 176 -0.36 0.13 -14.79
CA LEU A 176 -0.73 0.72 -13.49
C LEU A 176 -2.11 1.38 -13.48
N TYR A 177 -2.41 2.21 -14.49
CA TYR A 177 -3.62 3.05 -14.50
C TYR A 177 -4.83 2.36 -15.10
N THR A 178 -6.02 2.63 -14.55
CA THR A 178 -7.31 2.08 -14.99
C THR A 178 -7.53 2.22 -16.50
N SER A 179 -7.33 3.41 -17.06
CA SER A 179 -7.50 3.67 -18.49
C SER A 179 -6.49 2.91 -19.36
N SER A 180 -5.23 2.80 -18.91
CA SER A 180 -4.22 1.95 -19.53
C SER A 180 -4.61 0.47 -19.50
N VAL A 181 -5.15 -0.04 -18.39
CA VAL A 181 -5.59 -1.43 -18.27
C VAL A 181 -6.69 -1.73 -19.28
N LEU A 182 -7.68 -0.85 -19.41
CA LEU A 182 -8.77 -1.01 -20.38
C LEU A 182 -8.25 -1.01 -21.83
N ALA A 183 -7.31 -0.14 -22.16
CA ALA A 183 -6.70 -0.08 -23.48
C ALA A 183 -5.88 -1.34 -23.82
N VAL A 184 -5.11 -1.87 -22.85
CA VAL A 184 -4.38 -3.13 -22.98
C VAL A 184 -5.34 -4.32 -23.13
N ALA A 185 -6.43 -4.34 -22.37
CA ALA A 185 -7.43 -5.40 -22.42
C ALA A 185 -8.03 -5.57 -23.82
N GLY A 186 -8.28 -4.46 -24.54
CA GLY A 186 -8.80 -4.49 -25.91
C GLY A 186 -7.87 -5.19 -26.92
N VAL A 187 -6.57 -5.24 -26.65
CA VAL A 187 -5.57 -5.89 -27.51
C VAL A 187 -5.25 -7.32 -27.06
N ALA A 188 -5.23 -7.54 -25.75
CA ALA A 188 -4.85 -8.81 -25.13
C ALA A 188 -5.95 -9.87 -25.19
N ARG A 189 -7.22 -9.48 -24.97
CA ARG A 189 -8.37 -10.41 -24.94
C ARG A 189 -8.55 -11.24 -26.22
N PRO A 190 -8.55 -10.64 -27.44
CA PRO A 190 -8.72 -11.43 -28.67
C PRO A 190 -7.57 -12.41 -28.94
N ARG A 191 -6.45 -12.27 -28.23
CA ARG A 191 -5.26 -13.12 -28.35
C ARG A 191 -5.10 -14.05 -27.15
N GLU A 192 -6.09 -14.08 -26.25
CA GLU A 192 -6.12 -14.91 -25.04
C GLU A 192 -4.89 -14.72 -24.14
N VAL A 193 -4.29 -13.52 -24.15
CA VAL A 193 -3.15 -13.19 -23.28
C VAL A 193 -3.66 -12.60 -21.96
N PRO A 194 -3.47 -13.27 -20.81
CA PRO A 194 -3.88 -12.75 -19.53
C PRO A 194 -3.04 -11.51 -19.13
N VAL A 195 -3.68 -10.59 -18.41
CA VAL A 195 -3.07 -9.35 -17.94
C VAL A 195 -3.14 -9.33 -16.41
N VAL A 196 -2.00 -9.26 -15.75
CA VAL A 196 -1.87 -9.04 -14.30
C VAL A 196 -1.60 -7.55 -14.09
N ALA A 197 -2.67 -6.78 -13.93
CA ALA A 197 -2.61 -5.33 -13.78
C ALA A 197 -2.14 -4.91 -12.38
N PHE A 198 -1.35 -3.84 -12.30
CA PHE A 198 -0.89 -3.23 -11.05
C PHE A 198 -1.85 -2.16 -10.51
N SER A 199 -3.00 -1.98 -11.18
CA SER A 199 -4.09 -1.15 -10.69
C SER A 199 -4.62 -1.66 -9.35
N ASN A 200 -5.24 -0.77 -8.59
CA ASN A 200 -6.03 -1.06 -7.40
C ASN A 200 -7.52 -0.76 -7.61
N ASN A 201 -7.97 -0.60 -8.86
CA ASN A 201 -9.38 -0.50 -9.18
C ASN A 201 -9.94 -1.89 -9.52
N ASN A 202 -10.79 -2.40 -8.64
CA ASN A 202 -11.43 -3.71 -8.82
C ASN A 202 -12.43 -3.73 -9.99
N GLU A 203 -12.93 -2.56 -10.44
CA GLU A 203 -13.91 -2.45 -11.53
C GLU A 203 -13.38 -2.89 -12.90
N VAL A 204 -12.06 -2.93 -13.10
CA VAL A 204 -11.47 -3.37 -14.38
C VAL A 204 -11.10 -4.86 -14.39
N ALA A 205 -11.35 -5.58 -13.30
CA ALA A 205 -11.08 -7.00 -13.18
C ALA A 205 -12.00 -7.85 -14.05
N GLY A 206 -11.53 -9.05 -14.38
CA GLY A 206 -12.29 -10.08 -15.09
C GLY A 206 -12.02 -10.10 -16.59
N ASN A 207 -12.52 -11.16 -17.23
CA ASN A 207 -12.35 -11.42 -18.66
C ASN A 207 -10.88 -11.30 -19.11
N GLY A 208 -10.01 -12.09 -18.47
CA GLY A 208 -8.57 -12.12 -18.72
C GLY A 208 -7.74 -11.05 -17.98
N ILE A 209 -8.38 -10.14 -17.24
CA ILE A 209 -7.70 -9.12 -16.43
C ILE A 209 -7.71 -9.54 -14.95
N TYR A 210 -6.53 -9.58 -14.35
CA TYR A 210 -6.30 -9.86 -12.94
C TYR A 210 -5.72 -8.62 -12.26
N VAL A 211 -6.48 -8.00 -11.36
CA VAL A 211 -6.08 -6.79 -10.64
C VAL A 211 -5.31 -7.21 -9.40
N MET A 212 -4.00 -6.90 -9.36
CA MET A 212 -3.08 -7.36 -8.32
C MET A 212 -2.75 -6.29 -7.26
N GLY A 213 -3.03 -5.02 -7.57
CA GLY A 213 -2.77 -3.92 -6.66
C GLY A 213 -3.54 -4.05 -5.35
N LEU A 214 -3.05 -3.39 -4.31
CA LEU A 214 -3.66 -3.45 -2.99
C LEU A 214 -4.99 -2.66 -3.01
N SER A 215 -6.11 -3.38 -3.03
CA SER A 215 -7.46 -2.82 -2.99
C SER A 215 -7.72 -2.17 -1.62
N PRO A 216 -8.14 -0.90 -1.58
CA PRO A 216 -8.61 -0.28 -0.35
C PRO A 216 -9.87 -0.95 0.21
N GLU A 217 -10.73 -1.51 -0.66
CA GLU A 217 -11.92 -2.26 -0.25
C GLU A 217 -11.58 -3.50 0.57
N ASP A 218 -10.56 -4.26 0.17
CA ASP A 218 -10.15 -5.46 0.91
C ASP A 218 -9.58 -5.12 2.29
N GLN A 219 -8.95 -3.95 2.43
CA GLN A 219 -8.46 -3.45 3.71
C GLN A 219 -9.64 -3.07 4.63
N ILE A 220 -10.66 -2.40 4.08
CA ILE A 220 -11.89 -2.09 4.82
C ILE A 220 -12.59 -3.37 5.27
N ARG A 221 -12.78 -4.35 4.39
CA ARG A 221 -13.39 -5.64 4.77
C ARG A 221 -12.57 -6.34 5.85
N ARG A 222 -11.24 -6.38 5.71
CA ARG A 222 -10.36 -7.02 6.71
C ARG A 222 -10.48 -6.41 8.10
N VAL A 223 -10.51 -5.07 8.19
CA VAL A 223 -10.60 -4.40 9.50
C VAL A 223 -12.02 -4.52 10.08
N ILE A 224 -13.06 -4.57 9.24
CA ILE A 224 -14.43 -4.89 9.67
C ILE A 224 -14.52 -6.32 10.22
N ASP A 225 -13.97 -7.31 9.51
CA ASP A 225 -13.97 -8.71 9.96
C ASP A 225 -13.33 -8.86 11.34
N TYR A 226 -12.21 -8.18 11.57
CA TYR A 226 -11.57 -8.15 12.88
C TYR A 226 -12.41 -7.42 13.94
N SER A 227 -13.01 -6.29 13.57
CA SER A 227 -13.88 -5.52 14.47
C SER A 227 -15.08 -6.33 14.94
N VAL A 228 -15.69 -7.07 14.00
CA VAL A 228 -16.79 -7.99 14.23
C VAL A 228 -16.40 -9.11 15.20
N LYS A 229 -15.25 -9.76 14.99
CA LYS A 229 -14.71 -10.77 15.91
C LYS A 229 -14.51 -10.24 17.33
N ASN A 230 -14.29 -8.92 17.45
CA ASN A 230 -14.15 -8.19 18.72
C ASN A 230 -15.46 -7.52 19.18
N ASN A 231 -16.62 -8.03 18.75
CA ASN A 231 -17.95 -7.58 19.18
C ASN A 231 -18.33 -6.12 18.83
N ILE A 232 -17.67 -5.52 17.83
CA ILE A 232 -18.09 -4.24 17.24
C ILE A 232 -19.14 -4.54 16.19
N LYS A 233 -20.37 -4.03 16.40
CA LYS A 233 -21.54 -4.33 15.56
C LYS A 233 -22.15 -3.12 14.87
N ARG A 234 -21.78 -1.91 15.29
CA ARG A 234 -22.35 -0.66 14.79
C ARG A 234 -21.25 0.22 14.25
N PHE A 235 -21.30 0.46 12.94
CA PHE A 235 -20.27 1.18 12.20
C PHE A 235 -20.84 2.49 11.66
N SER A 236 -20.03 3.54 11.68
CA SER A 236 -20.27 4.75 10.90
C SER A 236 -19.08 5.02 9.99
N ALA A 237 -19.26 5.87 8.98
CA ALA A 237 -18.15 6.33 8.13
C ALA A 237 -18.17 7.84 7.96
N LEU A 238 -16.97 8.42 7.95
CA LEU A 238 -16.71 9.78 7.47
C LEU A 238 -15.72 9.66 6.31
N ALA A 239 -16.20 9.87 5.08
CA ALA A 239 -15.43 9.61 3.86
C ALA A 239 -15.36 10.85 2.96
N PRO A 240 -14.32 11.02 2.13
CA PRO A 240 -14.27 12.12 1.17
C PRO A 240 -15.40 11.99 0.14
N ASN A 241 -15.96 13.12 -0.29
CA ASN A 241 -17.04 13.17 -1.29
C ASN A 241 -16.50 13.00 -2.72
N ASP A 242 -15.85 11.86 -2.98
CA ASP A 242 -15.27 11.54 -4.29
C ASP A 242 -15.46 10.05 -4.63
N LEU A 243 -14.91 9.62 -5.77
CA LEU A 243 -14.98 8.22 -6.21
C LEU A 243 -14.33 7.27 -5.20
N TYR A 244 -13.26 7.70 -4.54
CA TYR A 244 -12.56 6.88 -3.56
C TYR A 244 -13.42 6.67 -2.31
N GLY A 245 -13.96 7.73 -1.72
CA GLY A 245 -14.84 7.63 -0.55
C GLY A 245 -16.10 6.80 -0.82
N ARG A 246 -16.73 6.95 -1.99
CA ARG A 246 -17.89 6.13 -2.38
C ARG A 246 -17.55 4.63 -2.48
N ARG A 247 -16.37 4.29 -2.99
CA ARG A 247 -15.89 2.89 -3.02
C ARG A 247 -15.69 2.34 -1.61
N MET A 248 -15.18 3.15 -0.69
CA MET A 248 -14.92 2.72 0.69
C MET A 248 -16.20 2.53 1.48
N VAL A 249 -17.19 3.39 1.27
CA VAL A 249 -18.54 3.21 1.83
C VAL A 249 -19.21 1.96 1.28
N LYS A 250 -19.08 1.69 -0.04
CA LYS A 250 -19.59 0.44 -0.62
C LYS A 250 -18.94 -0.79 0.03
N ALA A 251 -17.61 -0.76 0.22
CA ALA A 251 -16.89 -1.83 0.90
C ALA A 251 -17.31 -2.01 2.36
N LEU A 252 -17.63 -0.91 3.06
CA LEU A 252 -18.21 -0.94 4.40
C LEU A 252 -19.54 -1.70 4.40
N TYR A 253 -20.49 -1.30 3.55
CA TYR A 253 -21.79 -1.97 3.47
C TYR A 253 -21.60 -3.47 3.18
N GLU A 254 -20.83 -3.81 2.15
CA GLU A 254 -20.55 -5.21 1.79
C GLU A 254 -19.90 -6.01 2.93
N GLY A 255 -18.95 -5.43 3.67
CA GLY A 255 -18.30 -6.07 4.81
C GLY A 255 -19.22 -6.29 6.00
N THR A 256 -20.30 -5.51 6.13
CA THR A 256 -21.26 -5.62 7.24
C THR A 256 -22.45 -6.54 6.97
N LEU A 257 -22.73 -6.87 5.70
CA LEU A 257 -23.85 -7.74 5.30
C LEU A 257 -23.87 -9.13 5.98
N PRO A 258 -22.74 -9.86 6.14
CA PRO A 258 -22.78 -11.27 6.54
C PRO A 258 -23.23 -11.58 7.98
N GLY A 259 -23.52 -10.59 8.85
CA GLY A 259 -23.74 -10.87 10.28
C GLY A 259 -24.63 -9.93 11.08
N ASN A 260 -25.66 -9.31 10.47
CA ASN A 260 -26.54 -8.33 11.14
C ASN A 260 -25.77 -7.16 11.80
N TYR A 261 -24.64 -6.77 11.21
CA TYR A 261 -23.92 -5.56 11.61
C TYR A 261 -24.52 -4.36 10.90
N ASN A 262 -24.66 -3.25 11.62
CA ASN A 262 -25.42 -2.10 11.15
C ASN A 262 -24.48 -0.95 10.82
N VAL A 263 -24.60 -0.44 9.60
CA VAL A 263 -24.08 0.88 9.24
C VAL A 263 -25.09 1.92 9.74
N VAL A 264 -24.69 2.66 10.75
CA VAL A 264 -25.56 3.60 11.49
C VAL A 264 -25.66 4.94 10.75
N SER A 265 -24.53 5.45 10.27
CA SER A 265 -24.48 6.66 9.48
C SER A 265 -23.29 6.65 8.52
N VAL A 266 -23.48 7.29 7.39
CA VAL A 266 -22.40 7.62 6.45
C VAL A 266 -22.51 9.09 6.16
N ASP A 267 -21.44 9.83 6.43
CA ASP A 267 -21.34 11.23 6.08
C ASP A 267 -20.15 11.42 5.13
N TYR A 268 -20.36 12.23 4.10
CA TYR A 268 -19.33 12.61 3.14
C TYR A 268 -18.89 14.05 3.37
N TYR A 269 -17.60 14.33 3.24
CA TYR A 269 -17.08 15.68 3.37
C TYR A 269 -16.39 16.16 2.08
N GLU A 270 -16.44 17.46 1.86
CA GLU A 270 -15.57 18.17 0.93
C GLU A 270 -14.35 18.66 1.71
N ASP A 271 -13.19 18.87 1.07
CA ASP A 271 -11.93 19.30 1.73
C ASP A 271 -11.98 20.77 2.18
N GLU A 272 -12.98 21.11 2.97
CA GLU A 272 -13.22 22.40 3.60
C GLU A 272 -13.46 22.16 5.10
N ILE A 273 -12.62 22.78 5.93
CA ILE A 273 -12.58 22.47 7.36
C ILE A 273 -13.91 22.80 8.07
N ASP A 274 -14.60 23.87 7.67
CA ASP A 274 -15.87 24.27 8.28
C ASP A 274 -16.99 23.25 8.00
N LYS A 275 -17.00 22.67 6.80
CA LYS A 275 -17.93 21.60 6.42
C LYS A 275 -17.64 20.32 7.22
N ILE A 276 -16.36 19.95 7.34
CA ILE A 276 -15.92 18.82 8.18
C ILE A 276 -16.36 19.01 9.63
N VAL A 277 -16.13 20.20 10.20
CA VAL A 277 -16.55 20.55 11.57
C VAL A 277 -18.06 20.43 11.72
N GLY A 278 -18.85 20.90 10.76
CA GLY A 278 -20.31 20.74 10.77
C GLY A 278 -20.75 19.28 10.80
N ILE A 279 -20.10 18.41 10.03
CA ILE A 279 -20.36 16.97 10.01
C ILE A 279 -19.95 16.32 11.33
N ILE A 280 -18.79 16.64 11.87
CA ILE A 280 -18.31 16.09 13.16
C ILE A 280 -19.25 16.51 14.30
N LYS A 281 -19.70 17.78 14.32
CA LYS A 281 -20.75 18.21 15.24
C LYS A 281 -21.99 17.34 15.04
N LYS A 282 -22.51 17.15 13.83
CA LYS A 282 -23.67 16.27 13.59
C LYS A 282 -23.45 14.84 14.11
N LEU A 283 -22.27 14.26 13.90
CA LEU A 283 -21.89 12.94 14.41
C LEU A 283 -21.96 12.88 15.94
N SER A 284 -21.49 13.92 16.63
CA SER A 284 -21.60 14.00 18.09
C SER A 284 -23.01 14.39 18.58
N LEU A 285 -23.77 15.15 17.79
CA LEU A 285 -25.12 15.64 18.07
C LEU A 285 -26.22 14.62 17.73
N ASN A 286 -25.90 13.45 17.15
CA ASN A 286 -26.78 12.27 17.24
C ASN A 286 -27.09 11.87 18.70
N ARG A 287 -26.43 12.55 19.67
CA ARG A 287 -26.71 12.61 21.12
C ARG A 287 -27.89 13.53 21.50
N LEU A 288 -28.29 14.51 20.68
CA LEU A 288 -29.27 15.56 21.04
C LEU A 288 -30.71 15.31 20.57
N TYR A 289 -30.93 14.59 19.47
CA TYR A 289 -32.29 14.39 18.94
C TYR A 289 -33.14 13.43 19.81
N ILE A 290 -32.48 12.56 20.59
CA ILE A 290 -33.16 11.66 21.55
C ILE A 290 -33.54 12.44 22.82
N ASN A 291 -32.70 13.37 23.28
CA ASN A 291 -32.91 14.08 24.55
C ASN A 291 -33.99 15.17 24.47
N SER A 292 -34.23 15.78 23.31
CA SER A 292 -35.30 16.78 23.15
C SER A 292 -36.71 16.17 23.21
N LYS A 293 -36.88 14.88 22.86
CA LYS A 293 -38.13 14.13 23.11
C LYS A 293 -38.30 13.74 24.59
N PHE A 294 -37.21 13.40 25.29
CA PHE A 294 -37.26 13.06 26.71
C PHE A 294 -37.44 14.28 27.64
N GLN A 295 -36.93 15.46 27.26
CA GLN A 295 -37.05 16.68 28.07
C GLN A 295 -38.47 17.26 28.15
N LYS A 296 -39.38 16.95 27.22
CA LYS A 296 -40.78 17.40 27.34
C LYS A 296 -41.54 16.77 28.52
N HIS A 297 -40.99 15.74 29.17
CA HIS A 297 -41.65 15.03 30.28
C HIS A 297 -40.92 15.08 31.64
N SER A 298 -39.78 15.76 31.76
CA SER A 298 -38.99 15.71 33.00
C SER A 298 -38.37 17.05 33.41
N SER A 299 -39.21 18.08 33.47
CA SER A 299 -38.87 19.34 34.16
C SER A 299 -39.27 19.26 35.64
N ARG A 300 -38.42 18.66 36.48
CA ARG A 300 -38.33 18.91 37.94
C ARG A 300 -37.31 17.97 38.58
N SER A 301 -36.03 18.31 38.51
CA SER A 301 -35.02 18.06 39.57
C SER A 301 -33.65 18.51 39.07
N GLY A 302 -32.95 19.31 39.86
CA GLY A 302 -31.63 19.90 39.57
C GLY A 302 -30.46 18.91 39.55
N ASN A 303 -30.66 17.70 39.03
CA ASN A 303 -29.56 16.80 38.74
C ASN A 303 -28.92 17.22 37.41
N LYS A 304 -27.63 17.59 37.44
CA LYS A 304 -26.79 17.66 36.24
C LYS A 304 -26.95 16.34 35.48
N ILE A 305 -27.74 16.34 34.41
CA ILE A 305 -27.87 15.19 33.52
C ILE A 305 -26.47 14.95 32.96
N LYS A 306 -25.78 13.94 33.49
CA LYS A 306 -24.56 13.43 32.88
C LYS A 306 -24.99 12.99 31.49
N LEU A 307 -24.60 13.76 30.47
CA LEU A 307 -24.97 13.55 29.08
C LEU A 307 -24.25 12.30 28.55
N SER A 308 -24.51 11.14 29.13
CA SER A 308 -23.74 9.91 28.92
C SER A 308 -24.48 8.89 28.06
N SER A 309 -25.31 9.35 27.12
CA SER A 309 -25.80 8.45 26.08
C SER A 309 -24.63 8.09 25.18
N PRO A 310 -24.24 6.81 25.08
CA PRO A 310 -23.16 6.38 24.20
C PRO A 310 -23.51 6.73 22.75
N LEU A 311 -22.50 7.03 21.94
CA LEU A 311 -22.68 7.19 20.50
C LEU A 311 -23.37 5.94 19.94
N ASN A 312 -24.23 6.14 18.94
CA ASN A 312 -25.01 5.06 18.35
C ASN A 312 -24.14 4.13 17.48
N PHE A 313 -22.88 4.48 17.20
CA PHE A 313 -21.87 3.62 16.60
C PHE A 313 -20.72 3.30 17.57
N GLN A 314 -20.06 2.18 17.33
CA GLN A 314 -18.91 1.69 18.10
C GLN A 314 -17.60 1.85 17.33
N ALA A 315 -17.67 1.94 16.00
CA ALA A 315 -16.51 2.18 15.15
C ALA A 315 -16.80 3.25 14.10
N LEU A 316 -15.80 4.05 13.78
CA LEU A 316 -15.83 5.07 12.75
C LEU A 316 -14.76 4.79 11.71
N ILE A 317 -15.19 4.51 10.48
CA ILE A 317 -14.29 4.33 9.35
C ILE A 317 -13.90 5.69 8.79
N LEU A 318 -12.59 5.89 8.69
CA LEU A 318 -11.91 7.07 8.18
C LEU A 318 -11.02 6.62 7.01
N PRO A 319 -11.58 6.44 5.81
CA PRO A 319 -10.82 6.01 4.66
C PRO A 319 -10.08 7.22 4.08
N MET A 320 -8.98 7.58 4.71
CA MET A 320 -8.20 8.77 4.40
C MET A 320 -6.72 8.50 4.61
N ASP A 321 -5.86 9.39 4.11
CA ASP A 321 -4.43 9.30 4.36
C ASP A 321 -4.05 9.79 5.76
N ALA A 322 -2.77 9.64 6.12
CA ALA A 322 -2.28 10.04 7.43
C ALA A 322 -2.38 11.55 7.68
N LYS A 323 -2.13 12.37 6.65
CA LYS A 323 -2.17 13.84 6.78
C LYS A 323 -3.58 14.32 7.07
N GLU A 324 -4.56 13.72 6.41
CA GLU A 324 -5.96 14.04 6.60
C GLU A 324 -6.49 13.52 7.94
N ALA A 325 -6.08 12.32 8.36
CA ALA A 325 -6.41 11.79 9.68
C ALA A 325 -5.89 12.71 10.81
N LEU A 326 -4.69 13.27 10.69
CA LEU A 326 -4.15 14.25 11.63
C LEU A 326 -4.94 15.57 11.68
N ARG A 327 -5.64 15.94 10.61
CA ARG A 327 -6.51 17.13 10.59
C ARG A 327 -7.87 16.84 11.24
N ILE A 328 -8.39 15.62 11.08
CA ILE A 328 -9.76 15.26 11.45
C ILE A 328 -9.84 14.68 12.87
N ALA A 329 -8.89 13.84 13.27
CA ALA A 329 -8.95 13.13 14.55
C ALA A 329 -8.97 14.07 15.80
N PRO A 330 -8.19 15.17 15.86
CA PRO A 330 -8.30 16.13 16.96
C PRO A 330 -9.69 16.77 17.05
N LEU A 331 -10.34 17.02 15.90
CA LEU A 331 -11.67 17.60 15.85
C LEU A 331 -12.74 16.63 16.37
N LEU A 332 -12.58 15.33 16.11
CA LEU A 332 -13.44 14.29 16.68
C LEU A 332 -13.39 14.35 18.21
N ALA A 333 -12.18 14.37 18.79
CA ALA A 333 -12.00 14.47 20.24
C ALA A 333 -12.55 15.79 20.80
N PHE A 334 -12.28 16.92 20.13
CA PHE A 334 -12.76 18.24 20.53
C PHE A 334 -14.29 18.35 20.58
N TYR A 335 -14.99 17.66 19.68
CA TYR A 335 -16.46 17.64 19.61
C TYR A 335 -17.09 16.43 20.33
N ASP A 336 -16.45 15.90 21.37
CA ASP A 336 -16.95 14.80 22.22
C ASP A 336 -17.13 13.44 21.53
N VAL A 337 -16.47 13.19 20.40
CA VAL A 337 -16.33 11.82 19.89
C VAL A 337 -15.19 11.15 20.66
N ASP A 338 -15.56 10.49 21.77
CA ASP A 338 -14.64 9.80 22.66
C ASP A 338 -13.97 8.59 21.97
N THR A 339 -12.75 8.79 21.47
CA THR A 339 -11.98 7.77 20.75
C THR A 339 -11.46 6.63 21.65
N SER A 340 -11.59 6.76 22.98
CA SER A 340 -11.39 5.64 23.90
C SER A 340 -12.56 4.63 23.85
N LYS A 341 -13.74 5.06 23.41
CA LYS A 341 -14.95 4.24 23.26
C LYS A 341 -15.29 3.92 21.81
N VAL A 342 -14.98 4.83 20.90
CA VAL A 342 -15.16 4.65 19.45
C VAL A 342 -13.88 4.16 18.84
N LYS A 343 -13.92 2.98 18.21
CA LYS A 343 -12.78 2.48 17.46
C LYS A 343 -12.66 3.21 16.12
N LEU A 344 -11.59 3.99 15.94
CA LEU A 344 -11.26 4.56 14.64
C LEU A 344 -10.66 3.47 13.75
N LEU A 345 -11.17 3.36 12.52
CA LEU A 345 -10.76 2.35 11.54
C LEU A 345 -10.23 3.02 10.26
N GLY A 346 -9.07 2.58 9.78
CA GLY A 346 -8.42 3.13 8.60
C GLY A 346 -7.92 2.07 7.62
N THR A 347 -7.12 2.52 6.66
CA THR A 347 -6.47 1.66 5.65
C THR A 347 -4.96 1.66 5.85
N SER A 348 -4.22 0.91 5.05
CA SER A 348 -2.75 0.91 5.03
C SER A 348 -2.11 2.27 4.73
N LEU A 349 -2.88 3.28 4.32
CA LEU A 349 -2.43 4.67 4.27
C LEU A 349 -2.09 5.24 5.67
N TRP A 350 -2.57 4.59 6.73
CA TRP A 350 -2.22 4.89 8.12
C TRP A 350 -0.93 4.22 8.59
N ALA A 351 -0.26 3.44 7.74
CA ALA A 351 1.07 2.89 8.02
C ALA A 351 2.17 3.96 7.91
N ASP A 352 1.94 5.12 8.51
CA ASP A 352 2.85 6.26 8.60
C ASP A 352 3.15 6.55 10.09
N PRO A 353 4.43 6.59 10.50
CA PRO A 353 4.81 6.90 11.88
C PRO A 353 4.27 8.23 12.40
N VAL A 354 3.96 9.19 11.51
CA VAL A 354 3.42 10.51 11.91
C VAL A 354 2.08 10.39 12.65
N LEU A 355 1.30 9.34 12.39
CA LEU A 355 0.01 9.19 13.08
C LEU A 355 0.13 8.93 14.58
N ARG A 356 1.31 8.50 15.03
CA ARG A 356 1.57 8.22 16.45
C ARG A 356 1.71 9.48 17.29
N THR A 357 1.87 10.64 16.65
CA THR A 357 1.98 11.93 17.36
C THR A 357 0.63 12.48 17.77
N GLU A 358 -0.48 11.83 17.37
CA GLU A 358 -1.83 12.31 17.60
C GLU A 358 -2.57 11.40 18.60
N PRO A 359 -2.77 11.85 19.85
CA PRO A 359 -3.37 11.03 20.90
C PRO A 359 -4.76 10.52 20.56
N SER A 360 -5.55 11.26 19.77
CA SER A 360 -6.90 10.81 19.37
C SER A 360 -6.88 9.60 18.43
N LEU A 361 -5.75 9.33 17.77
CA LEU A 361 -5.52 8.16 16.92
C LEU A 361 -4.89 6.98 17.67
N ASN A 362 -4.49 7.14 18.94
CA ASN A 362 -4.02 6.01 19.74
C ASN A 362 -5.10 4.92 19.79
N HIS A 363 -4.68 3.67 19.65
CA HIS A 363 -5.54 2.50 19.56
C HIS A 363 -6.42 2.40 18.31
N ALA A 364 -6.26 3.28 17.32
CA ALA A 364 -6.95 3.16 16.05
C ALA A 364 -6.45 1.92 15.28
N TRP A 365 -7.34 1.27 14.53
CA TRP A 365 -7.01 0.05 13.79
C TRP A 365 -6.95 0.29 12.29
N TYR A 366 -6.05 -0.38 11.60
CA TYR A 366 -6.03 -0.38 10.14
C TYR A 366 -5.51 -1.71 9.60
N ALA A 367 -5.98 -2.09 8.41
CA ALA A 367 -5.51 -3.30 7.74
C ALA A 367 -4.41 -2.99 6.72
N ALA A 368 -3.36 -3.80 6.72
CA ALA A 368 -2.26 -3.69 5.76
C ALA A 368 -1.56 -5.05 5.55
N PRO A 369 -0.81 -5.22 4.44
CA PRO A 369 0.14 -6.32 4.32
C PRO A 369 1.11 -6.41 5.50
N ALA A 370 1.47 -7.64 5.89
CA ALA A 370 2.46 -7.91 6.94
C ALA A 370 3.82 -7.25 6.63
N ASN A 371 4.52 -6.78 7.68
CA ASN A 371 5.66 -5.89 7.50
C ASN A 371 7.02 -6.61 7.35
N GLU A 372 7.17 -7.83 7.86
CA GLU A 372 8.50 -8.45 8.00
C GLU A 372 9.18 -8.78 6.66
N ALA A 373 8.49 -9.48 5.77
CA ALA A 373 9.02 -9.79 4.44
C ALA A 373 9.32 -8.52 3.62
N ARG A 374 8.47 -7.50 3.77
CA ARG A 374 8.67 -6.17 3.18
C ARG A 374 9.91 -5.46 3.71
N LYS A 375 10.22 -5.53 5.02
CA LYS A 375 11.47 -4.97 5.58
C LYS A 375 12.69 -5.62 4.92
N PHE A 376 12.68 -6.94 4.72
CA PHE A 376 13.75 -7.66 4.02
C PHE A 376 13.88 -7.21 2.56
N PHE A 377 12.77 -7.15 1.82
CA PHE A 377 12.73 -6.65 0.45
C PHE A 377 13.31 -5.23 0.35
N ARG A 378 12.90 -4.31 1.23
CA ARG A 378 13.39 -2.92 1.24
C ARG A 378 14.90 -2.85 1.47
N ARG A 379 15.43 -3.61 2.43
CA ARG A 379 16.88 -3.68 2.69
C ARG A 379 17.63 -4.21 1.47
N LYS A 380 17.13 -5.26 0.84
CA LYS A 380 17.75 -5.84 -0.37
C LYS A 380 17.71 -4.86 -1.54
N PHE A 381 16.57 -4.21 -1.79
CA PHE A 381 16.41 -3.21 -2.83
C PHE A 381 17.36 -2.03 -2.61
N ASN A 382 17.45 -1.51 -1.39
CA ASN A 382 18.39 -0.45 -1.04
C ASN A 382 19.85 -0.87 -1.25
N LYS A 383 20.22 -2.09 -0.84
CA LYS A 383 21.57 -2.64 -1.07
C LYS A 383 21.93 -2.72 -2.56
N LEU A 384 20.97 -3.07 -3.42
CA LEU A 384 21.20 -3.22 -4.87
C LEU A 384 21.18 -1.88 -5.62
N PHE A 385 20.33 -0.94 -5.21
CA PHE A 385 20.00 0.25 -6.01
C PHE A 385 20.25 1.60 -5.29
N GLY A 386 20.75 1.58 -4.05
CA GLY A 386 21.16 2.76 -3.29
C GLY A 386 20.02 3.64 -2.76
N ARG A 387 18.76 3.19 -2.82
CA ARG A 387 17.59 3.93 -2.34
C ARG A 387 16.45 3.02 -1.92
N ASN A 388 15.51 3.53 -1.13
CA ASN A 388 14.30 2.79 -0.80
C ASN A 388 13.32 2.78 -1.99
N PRO A 389 12.62 1.66 -2.25
CA PRO A 389 11.59 1.60 -3.27
C PRO A 389 10.27 2.20 -2.76
N ALA A 390 9.42 2.64 -3.69
CA ALA A 390 8.01 2.89 -3.45
C ALA A 390 7.31 1.63 -2.88
N ARG A 391 6.27 1.82 -2.06
CA ARG A 391 5.53 0.71 -1.41
C ARG A 391 4.94 -0.28 -2.44
N GLN A 392 4.59 0.18 -3.63
CA GLN A 392 4.00 -0.60 -4.71
C GLN A 392 5.04 -1.41 -5.50
N ALA A 393 6.34 -1.17 -5.32
CA ALA A 393 7.39 -1.89 -6.04
C ALA A 393 7.32 -3.41 -5.84
N THR A 394 6.84 -3.85 -4.67
CA THR A 394 6.60 -5.27 -4.34
C THR A 394 5.72 -5.97 -5.37
N LEU A 395 4.76 -5.27 -6.00
CA LEU A 395 3.92 -5.82 -7.06
C LEU A 395 4.74 -6.31 -8.26
N GLY A 396 5.78 -5.57 -8.65
CA GLY A 396 6.67 -5.96 -9.75
C GLY A 396 7.43 -7.25 -9.44
N TYR A 397 7.89 -7.40 -8.20
CA TYR A 397 8.55 -8.61 -7.74
C TYR A 397 7.57 -9.79 -7.68
N ASP A 398 6.45 -9.62 -6.96
CA ASP A 398 5.47 -10.68 -6.71
C ASP A 398 4.85 -11.20 -8.01
N ALA A 399 4.49 -10.30 -8.93
CA ALA A 399 3.91 -10.71 -10.22
C ALA A 399 4.90 -11.50 -11.06
N THR A 400 6.17 -11.07 -11.09
CA THR A 400 7.23 -11.77 -11.83
C THR A 400 7.54 -13.13 -11.20
N ALA A 401 7.67 -13.18 -9.87
CA ALA A 401 7.92 -14.42 -9.14
C ALA A 401 6.78 -15.43 -9.32
N MET A 402 5.52 -14.97 -9.24
CA MET A 402 4.33 -15.79 -9.54
C MET A 402 4.37 -16.34 -10.95
N SER A 403 4.62 -15.50 -11.97
CA SER A 403 4.68 -15.96 -13.37
C SER A 403 5.76 -17.00 -13.58
N ILE A 404 6.95 -16.82 -13.00
CA ILE A 404 8.04 -17.80 -13.06
C ILE A 404 7.65 -19.10 -12.36
N ALA A 405 7.02 -19.02 -11.18
CA ALA A 405 6.58 -20.21 -10.44
C ALA A 405 5.55 -21.02 -11.24
N ILE A 406 4.57 -20.36 -11.85
CA ILE A 406 3.60 -21.00 -12.74
C ILE A 406 4.32 -21.68 -13.91
N ALA A 407 5.19 -20.95 -14.61
CA ALA A 407 5.94 -21.49 -15.75
C ALA A 407 6.73 -22.76 -15.39
N ARG A 408 7.42 -22.77 -14.24
CA ARG A 408 8.15 -23.94 -13.75
C ARG A 408 7.25 -25.14 -13.51
N LEU A 409 6.13 -24.93 -12.82
CA LEU A 409 5.18 -25.99 -12.52
C LEU A 409 4.58 -26.58 -13.80
N THR A 410 4.27 -25.73 -14.78
CA THR A 410 3.67 -26.18 -16.04
C THR A 410 4.67 -26.90 -16.92
N THR A 411 5.93 -26.43 -16.99
CA THR A 411 7.01 -27.11 -17.73
C THR A 411 7.33 -28.46 -17.12
N LYS A 412 7.33 -28.58 -15.79
CA LYS A 412 7.52 -29.86 -15.09
C LYS A 412 6.41 -30.87 -15.44
N ASN A 413 5.21 -30.39 -15.73
CA ASN A 413 4.04 -31.23 -16.07
C ASN A 413 3.83 -31.38 -17.59
N SER A 414 4.81 -31.04 -18.43
CA SER A 414 4.75 -31.15 -19.89
C SER A 414 3.56 -30.41 -20.54
N ILE A 415 3.07 -29.33 -19.90
CA ILE A 415 1.99 -28.50 -20.44
C ILE A 415 2.54 -27.68 -21.62
N PRO A 416 1.81 -27.59 -22.75
CA PRO A 416 2.29 -26.85 -23.90
C PRO A 416 2.50 -25.36 -23.56
N PRO A 417 3.48 -24.67 -24.19
CA PRO A 417 3.73 -23.25 -23.94
C PRO A 417 2.49 -22.37 -24.07
N THR A 418 1.55 -22.78 -24.91
CA THR A 418 0.28 -22.09 -25.17
C THR A 418 -0.65 -22.04 -23.96
N ARG A 419 -0.48 -22.93 -22.97
CA ARG A 419 -1.38 -23.12 -21.82
C ARG A 419 -0.73 -22.85 -20.46
N ILE A 420 0.49 -22.32 -20.43
CA ILE A 420 1.22 -22.03 -19.19
C ILE A 420 0.39 -21.15 -18.25
N TYR A 421 -0.16 -20.06 -18.76
CA TYR A 421 -0.96 -19.11 -17.97
C TYR A 421 -2.46 -19.33 -18.17
N SER A 422 -2.90 -20.59 -18.14
CA SER A 422 -4.34 -20.90 -18.11
C SER A 422 -5.03 -20.29 -16.89
N THR A 423 -6.35 -20.08 -16.96
CA THR A 423 -7.14 -19.57 -15.82
C THR A 423 -6.88 -20.37 -14.56
N THR A 424 -6.94 -21.71 -14.63
CA THR A 424 -6.68 -22.59 -13.47
C THR A 424 -5.28 -22.42 -12.87
N ALA A 425 -4.26 -22.17 -13.69
CA ALA A 425 -2.91 -21.95 -13.20
C ALA A 425 -2.77 -20.59 -12.50
N LEU A 426 -3.43 -19.55 -13.03
CA LEU A 426 -3.44 -18.21 -12.43
C LEU A 426 -4.30 -18.15 -11.16
N THR A 427 -5.41 -18.89 -11.12
CA THR A 427 -6.39 -18.87 -10.03
C THR A 427 -6.24 -20.01 -9.03
N SER A 428 -5.00 -20.45 -8.81
CA SER A 428 -4.69 -21.52 -7.85
C SER A 428 -5.27 -21.22 -6.46
N GLU A 429 -6.06 -22.15 -5.92
CA GLU A 429 -6.71 -21.98 -4.61
C GLU A 429 -5.71 -21.85 -3.45
N ARG A 430 -4.55 -22.52 -3.57
CA ARG A 430 -3.44 -22.46 -2.60
C ARG A 430 -2.75 -21.10 -2.61
N GLY A 431 -2.88 -20.34 -3.71
CA GLY A 431 -2.24 -19.06 -3.89
C GLY A 431 -0.72 -19.13 -3.99
N PHE A 432 -0.10 -17.98 -3.70
CA PHE A 432 1.31 -17.70 -3.82
C PHE A 432 1.79 -16.97 -2.56
N SER A 433 3.07 -17.14 -2.23
CA SER A 433 3.73 -16.37 -1.16
C SER A 433 4.53 -15.24 -1.78
N GLY A 434 4.12 -14.00 -1.53
CA GLY A 434 4.77 -12.78 -2.00
C GLY A 434 5.48 -12.02 -0.90
N VAL A 435 6.11 -10.90 -1.28
CA VAL A 435 6.78 -9.96 -0.36
C VAL A 435 5.78 -9.33 0.62
N ASP A 436 4.55 -9.09 0.16
CA ASP A 436 3.46 -8.52 0.96
C ASP A 436 2.57 -9.61 1.61
N GLY A 437 3.08 -10.82 1.78
CA GLY A 437 2.34 -11.96 2.32
C GLY A 437 1.69 -12.83 1.25
N ILE A 438 0.79 -13.72 1.66
CA ILE A 438 0.10 -14.62 0.73
C ILE A 438 -0.89 -13.85 -0.14
N PHE A 439 -1.02 -14.26 -1.40
CA PHE A 439 -2.03 -13.75 -2.31
C PHE A 439 -2.51 -14.85 -3.27
N ARG A 440 -3.76 -14.79 -3.73
CA ARG A 440 -4.25 -15.62 -4.83
C ARG A 440 -5.10 -14.78 -5.77
N LEU A 441 -5.10 -15.12 -7.05
CA LEU A 441 -6.02 -14.54 -8.02
C LEU A 441 -7.30 -15.36 -8.04
N ARG A 442 -8.46 -14.71 -8.16
CA ARG A 442 -9.77 -15.37 -8.25
C ARG A 442 -10.23 -15.41 -9.71
N ASN A 443 -11.17 -16.29 -10.02
CA ASN A 443 -11.81 -16.33 -11.35
C ASN A 443 -12.51 -15.01 -11.73
N SER A 444 -12.90 -14.21 -10.74
CA SER A 444 -13.43 -12.85 -10.96
C SER A 444 -12.38 -11.86 -11.50
N GLY A 445 -11.10 -12.22 -11.50
CA GLY A 445 -9.98 -11.33 -11.78
C GLY A 445 -9.53 -10.51 -10.57
N LEU A 446 -10.17 -10.66 -9.41
CA LEU A 446 -9.74 -9.98 -8.19
C LEU A 446 -8.60 -10.74 -7.50
N VAL A 447 -7.73 -10.00 -6.81
CA VAL A 447 -6.76 -10.58 -5.89
C VAL A 447 -7.39 -10.74 -4.52
N GLU A 448 -7.10 -11.85 -3.85
CA GLU A 448 -7.31 -12.01 -2.41
C GLU A 448 -5.94 -12.04 -1.73
N ARG A 449 -5.76 -11.25 -0.67
CA ARG A 449 -4.48 -11.12 0.04
C ARG A 449 -4.63 -11.44 1.52
N GLY A 450 -3.61 -12.07 2.09
CA GLY A 450 -3.43 -12.15 3.53
C GLY A 450 -3.07 -10.77 4.07
N LEU A 451 -3.98 -10.16 4.83
CA LEU A 451 -3.78 -8.87 5.47
C LEU A 451 -3.72 -9.04 6.98
N SER A 452 -2.88 -8.26 7.64
CA SER A 452 -2.84 -8.13 9.09
C SER A 452 -3.67 -6.92 9.52
N VAL A 453 -4.10 -6.90 10.77
CA VAL A 453 -4.61 -5.70 11.43
C VAL A 453 -3.57 -5.16 12.38
N PHE A 454 -3.34 -3.86 12.28
CA PHE A 454 -2.41 -3.12 13.12
C PHE A 454 -3.17 -2.15 14.01
N GLU A 455 -2.61 -1.88 15.17
CA GLU A 455 -3.02 -0.83 16.08
C GLU A 455 -1.99 0.31 16.07
N VAL A 456 -2.47 1.55 15.97
CA VAL A 456 -1.65 2.74 16.17
C VAL A 456 -1.28 2.84 17.65
N ARG A 457 0.03 2.82 17.93
CA ARG A 457 0.62 3.01 19.27
C ARG A 457 1.78 3.98 19.19
N GLU A 458 2.12 4.61 20.31
CA GLU A 458 3.14 5.66 20.41
C GLU A 458 4.54 5.19 19.94
N GLU A 459 4.97 3.99 20.34
CA GLU A 459 6.36 3.56 20.12
C GLU A 459 6.54 2.60 18.93
N GLU A 460 5.62 1.67 18.69
CA GLU A 460 5.80 0.61 17.68
C GLU A 460 4.56 0.34 16.82
N LEU A 461 4.80 -0.24 15.63
CA LEU A 461 3.74 -0.85 14.83
C LEU A 461 3.29 -2.11 15.55
N TYR A 462 2.10 -2.09 16.14
CA TYR A 462 1.62 -3.23 16.90
C TYR A 462 0.64 -4.06 16.06
N GLU A 463 1.08 -5.21 15.58
CA GLU A 463 0.23 -6.17 14.87
C GLU A 463 -0.68 -6.87 15.89
N ILE A 464 -1.99 -6.60 15.81
CA ILE A 464 -2.98 -7.16 16.74
C ILE A 464 -3.65 -8.42 16.21
N ASP A 465 -3.67 -8.60 14.90
CA ASP A 465 -4.22 -9.79 14.25
C ASP A 465 -3.38 -10.12 13.02
N PRO A 466 -2.57 -11.19 13.06
CA PRO A 466 -1.64 -11.47 11.99
C PRO A 466 -2.32 -11.84 10.68
N ALA A 467 -1.60 -11.71 9.58
CA ALA A 467 -2.07 -12.19 8.30
C ALA A 467 -2.14 -13.72 8.29
N PRO A 468 -3.17 -14.33 7.65
CA PRO A 468 -3.21 -15.77 7.49
C PRO A 468 -2.00 -16.27 6.70
N MET A 469 -1.47 -17.44 7.06
CA MET A 469 -0.34 -18.07 6.37
C MET A 469 -0.76 -18.95 5.19
N THR A 470 -2.03 -19.34 5.13
CA THR A 470 -2.60 -20.12 4.01
C THR A 470 -4.02 -19.67 3.71
N PHE A 471 -4.51 -19.98 2.51
CA PHE A 471 -5.90 -19.74 2.12
C PHE A 471 -6.84 -20.91 2.45
N ASN A 472 -6.38 -21.89 3.25
CA ASN A 472 -7.22 -23.03 3.62
C ASN A 472 -8.49 -22.53 4.31
N SER A 473 -9.64 -22.97 3.80
CA SER A 473 -10.91 -22.78 4.48
C SER A 473 -10.86 -23.56 5.78
N PHE A 474 -11.12 -22.89 6.90
CA PHE A 474 -11.90 -23.59 7.92
C PHE A 474 -13.22 -23.90 7.24
N GLY A 475 -13.37 -25.16 6.80
CA GLY A 475 -14.56 -25.65 6.14
C GLY A 475 -15.74 -25.66 7.11
N ASN A 476 -16.89 -25.30 6.55
CA ASN A 476 -18.27 -25.50 6.99
C ASN A 476 -18.66 -25.10 8.42
#